data_AF-A0A9P4MZX8-F1
#
_entry.id   AF-A0A9P4MZX8-F1
#
_cell.length_a   1.000
_cell.length_b   1.000
_cell.length_c   1.000
_cell.angle_alpha   90.00
_cell.angle_beta   90.00
_cell.angle_gamma   90.00
#
_symmetry.space_group_name_H-M   'P 1'
#
loop_
_entity.id
_entity.type
_entity.pdbx_description
1 polymer ?
#
loop_
_entity_poly.entity_id
_entity_poly.type
_entity_poly.pdbx_seq_one_letter_code
_entity_poly.pdbx_strand_id
1 'polypeptide(L)' 'MLATHKLKVAVYTCITEYIFVESRIERHFSYQKILSEVRGRGNSTNFADVGCCVGSDIRQLIHDGFPAS' A
#
# COMPACT_ATOMS: atom_id res chain seq x y z
N MET A 1 17.79 -20.88 30.22
CA MET A 1 16.96 -19.79 30.81
C MET A 1 16.48 -18.95 29.63
N LEU A 2 15.26 -19.20 29.12
CA LEU A 2 14.72 -18.46 27.96
C LEU A 2 14.23 -17.09 28.45
N ALA A 3 14.84 -16.02 27.95
CA ALA A 3 14.45 -14.66 28.29
C ALA A 3 13.05 -14.37 27.71
N THR A 4 12.04 -14.27 28.57
CA THR A 4 10.69 -13.84 28.21
C THR A 4 10.72 -12.35 27.82
N HIS A 5 10.84 -12.08 26.52
CA HIS A 5 10.70 -10.72 26.00
C HIS A 5 9.23 -10.31 26.11
N LYS A 6 8.96 -9.32 26.97
CA LYS A 6 7.62 -8.77 27.16
C LYS A 6 7.32 -7.82 26.00
N LEU A 7 6.50 -8.26 25.05
CA LEU A 7 6.02 -7.42 23.94
C LEU A 7 5.16 -6.27 24.52
N LYS A 8 5.48 -5.04 24.14
CA LYS A 8 4.70 -3.84 24.50
C LYS A 8 3.62 -3.63 23.45
N VAL A 9 2.36 -3.48 23.88
CA VAL A 9 1.26 -3.11 22.99
C VAL A 9 1.45 -1.66 22.54
N ALA A 10 1.46 -1.44 21.23
CA ALA A 10 1.48 -0.11 20.61
C ALA A 10 0.10 0.21 20.03
N VAL A 11 -0.37 1.43 20.26
CA VAL A 11 -1.59 1.95 19.62
C VAL A 11 -1.17 2.64 18.33
N TYR A 12 -1.50 2.03 17.21
CA TYR A 12 -1.21 2.60 15.89
C TYR A 12 -2.34 3.56 15.50
N THR A 13 -2.03 4.85 15.39
CA THR A 13 -2.99 5.89 14.98
C THR A 13 -3.65 5.58 13.64
N CYS A 14 -2.93 4.94 12.72
CA CYS A 14 -3.49 4.52 11.44
C CYS A 14 -4.70 3.58 11.58
N ILE A 15 -4.73 2.75 12.63
CA ILE A 15 -5.84 1.83 12.91
C ILE A 15 -6.96 2.57 13.64
N THR A 16 -6.64 3.34 14.69
CA THR A 16 -7.65 4.00 15.53
C THR A 16 -8.43 5.08 14.80
N GLU A 17 -7.80 5.73 13.81
CA GLU A 17 -8.41 6.80 13.02
C GLU A 17 -8.93 6.31 11.66
N TYR A 18 -8.88 4.99 11.40
CA TYR A 18 -9.31 4.41 10.12
C TYR A 18 -8.66 5.07 8.90
N ILE A 19 -7.43 5.59 9.04
CA ILE A 19 -6.68 6.26 7.96
C ILE A 19 -6.57 5.36 6.72
N PHE A 20 -6.59 4.06 6.94
CA PHE A 20 -6.46 3.03 5.92
C PHE A 20 -7.68 2.85 5.00
N VAL A 21 -8.82 3.47 5.33
CA VAL A 21 -10.06 3.38 4.53
C VAL A 21 -9.92 4.16 3.23
N GLU A 22 -9.26 5.33 3.28
CA GLU A 22 -8.91 6.11 2.10
C GLU A 22 -7.52 5.74 1.58
N SER A 23 -7.37 5.74 0.25
CA SER A 23 -6.05 5.70 -0.38
C SER A 23 -5.40 7.09 -0.29
N ARG A 24 -4.10 7.12 0.02
CA ARG A 24 -3.30 8.35 0.04
C ARG A 24 -2.22 8.39 -1.02
N ILE A 25 -1.99 7.26 -1.72
CA ILE A 25 -0.92 7.16 -2.73
C ILE A 25 -1.16 8.10 -3.91
N GLU A 26 -2.41 8.45 -4.21
CA GLU A 26 -2.75 9.46 -5.23
C GLU A 26 -2.08 10.82 -4.97
N ARG A 27 -1.88 11.17 -3.69
CA ARG A 27 -1.25 12.42 -3.26
C ARG A 27 0.28 12.32 -3.22
N HIS A 28 0.84 11.14 -3.44
CA HIS A 28 2.28 10.93 -3.43
C HIS A 28 2.92 11.46 -4.72
N PHE A 29 3.95 12.28 -4.60
CA PHE A 29 4.55 13.01 -5.72
C PHE A 29 5.05 12.12 -6.87
N SER A 30 5.41 10.87 -6.58
CA SER A 30 5.89 9.91 -7.59
C SER A 30 4.78 9.08 -8.23
N TYR A 31 3.57 9.03 -7.67
CA TYR A 31 2.56 8.06 -8.07
C TYR A 31 2.15 8.22 -9.53
N GLN A 32 1.84 9.45 -9.95
CA GLN A 32 1.46 9.73 -11.34
C GLN A 32 2.59 9.41 -12.34
N LYS A 33 3.85 9.59 -11.95
CA LYS A 33 5.00 9.21 -12.76
C LYS A 33 5.12 7.69 -12.88
N ILE A 34 4.89 6.95 -11.79
CA ILE A 34 4.90 5.48 -11.81
C ILE A 34 3.77 4.98 -12.74
N LEU A 35 2.56 5.51 -12.62
CA LEU A 35 1.44 5.11 -13.46
C LEU A 35 1.72 5.32 -14.96
N SER A 36 2.32 6.46 -15.33
CA SER A 36 2.64 6.75 -16.74
C SER A 36 3.73 5.84 -17.28
N GLU A 37 4.78 5.58 -16.50
CA GLU A 37 5.87 4.67 -16.88
C GLU A 37 5.37 3.24 -17.07
N VAL A 38 4.49 2.76 -16.20
CA VAL A 38 3.99 1.38 -16.27
C VAL A 38 2.99 1.20 -17.41
N ARG A 39 2.11 2.17 -17.66
CA ARG A 39 1.19 2.12 -18.81
C ARG A 39 1.95 2.00 -20.14
N GLY A 40 3.13 2.61 -20.25
CA GLY A 40 4.01 2.46 -21.42
C GLY A 40 4.60 1.06 -21.60
N ARG A 41 4.66 0.23 -20.54
CA ARG A 41 5.19 -1.15 -20.56
C ARG A 41 4.11 -2.21 -20.79
N GLY A 42 2.84 -1.81 -20.80
CA GLY A 42 1.68 -2.71 -20.95
C GLY A 42 1.53 -3.70 -19.78
N ASN A 43 0.79 -4.79 -20.00
CA ASN A 43 0.44 -5.79 -18.98
C ASN A 43 1.62 -6.67 -18.50
N SER A 44 2.86 -6.30 -18.80
CA SER A 44 4.06 -7.05 -18.42
C SER A 44 4.60 -6.68 -17.04
N THR A 45 4.01 -5.69 -16.36
CA THR A 45 4.53 -5.15 -15.11
C THR A 45 3.78 -5.70 -13.91
N ASN A 46 4.53 -6.26 -12.98
CA ASN A 46 4.03 -6.69 -11.67
C ASN A 46 4.29 -5.62 -10.61
N PHE A 47 3.29 -5.33 -9.80
CA PHE A 47 3.42 -4.45 -8.63
C PHE A 47 3.55 -5.28 -7.35
N ALA A 48 4.41 -4.82 -6.45
CA ALA A 48 4.54 -5.37 -5.10
C ALA A 48 4.30 -4.24 -4.09
N ASP A 49 3.31 -4.41 -3.24
CA ASP A 49 2.97 -3.46 -2.17
C ASP A 49 3.63 -3.92 -0.86
N VAL A 50 4.61 -3.15 -0.40
CA VAL A 50 5.47 -3.50 0.73
C VAL A 50 5.04 -2.71 1.95
N GLY A 51 4.77 -3.41 3.06
CA GLY A 51 4.24 -2.78 4.28
C GLY A 51 2.73 -2.47 4.19
N CYS A 52 2.02 -3.20 3.34
CA CYS A 52 0.66 -2.94 2.89
C CYS A 52 -0.44 -3.31 3.89
N CYS A 53 -0.34 -2.88 5.16
CA CYS A 53 -1.20 -3.27 6.28
C CYS A 53 -2.66 -3.70 5.91
N VAL A 54 -3.35 -2.94 5.05
CA VAL A 54 -4.65 -3.31 4.44
C VAL A 54 -4.72 -3.15 2.91
N GLY A 55 -3.59 -3.03 2.23
CA GLY A 55 -3.48 -2.92 0.77
C GLY A 55 -4.18 -1.69 0.17
N SER A 56 -4.14 -0.54 0.84
CA SER A 56 -4.73 0.71 0.32
C SER A 56 -4.23 1.07 -1.07
N ASP A 57 -2.94 0.83 -1.31
CA ASP A 57 -2.27 1.30 -2.51
C ASP A 57 -2.54 0.34 -3.69
N ILE A 58 -2.58 -0.97 -3.45
CA ILE A 58 -3.07 -1.95 -4.44
C ILE A 58 -4.55 -1.68 -4.79
N ARG A 59 -5.40 -1.41 -3.79
CA ARG A 59 -6.81 -1.08 -4.06
C ARG A 59 -6.93 0.16 -4.95
N GLN A 60 -6.06 1.15 -4.75
CA GLN A 60 -5.98 2.30 -5.64
C GLN A 60 -5.54 1.93 -7.05
N LEU A 61 -4.50 1.11 -7.20
CA LEU A 61 -4.05 0.66 -8.52
C LEU A 61 -5.17 -0.05 -9.29
N ILE A 62 -5.90 -0.95 -8.63
CA ILE A 62 -7.04 -1.65 -9.22
C ILE A 62 -8.14 -0.65 -9.62
N HIS A 63 -8.44 0.32 -8.74
CA HIS A 63 -9.38 1.39 -9.03
C HIS A 63 -8.95 2.24 -10.25
N ASP A 64 -7.64 2.47 -10.43
CA ASP A 64 -7.07 3.20 -11.55
C ASP A 64 -6.99 2.39 -12.86
N GLY A 65 -7.55 1.17 -12.87
CA GLY A 65 -7.73 0.31 -14.03
C GLY A 65 -6.67 -0.78 -14.21
N PHE A 66 -5.81 -1.01 -13.22
CA PHE A 66 -4.85 -2.13 -13.27
C PHE A 66 -5.54 -3.47 -12.93
N PRO A 67 -5.10 -4.59 -13.53
CA PRO A 67 -5.67 -5.90 -13.25
C PRO A 67 -5.35 -6.36 -11.82
N ALA A 68 -6.29 -7.08 -11.20
CA ALA A 68 -6.12 -7.67 -9.87
C ALA A 68 -5.43 -9.06 -9.91
N SER A 69 -5.13 -9.58 -11.11
CA SER A 69 -4.64 -10.94 -11.37
C SER A 69 -3.56 -10.95 -12.43
#